data_AF-A0A0B1T142-F1
#
_entry.id   AF-A0A0B1T142-F1
#
_cell.length_a   1.000
_cell.length_b   1.000
_cell.length_c   1.000
_cell.angle_alpha   90.00
_cell.angle_beta   90.00
_cell.angle_gamma   90.00
#
_symmetry.space_group_name_H-M   'P 1'
#
loop_
_entity.id
_entity.type
_entity.pdbx_description
1 polymer ?
#
loop_
_entity_poly.entity_id
_entity_poly.type
_entity_poly.pdbx_seq_one_letter_code
_entity_poly.pdbx_strand_id
1 'polypeptide(L)'
;MLEHNGISQAYKDFTQADLVDPAVRAFEEHRQEFIELMREIRKKNPLISPTELQKQAEYEMITRGPKSRAFYRVQATRRLIGGGDIVKKRIDKEHNKVLDANFQMIWNPEDF
;
A
#
# COMPACT_ATOMS: atom_id res chain seq x y z
N MET A 1 -27.99 -17.42 57.16
CA MET A 1 -27.15 -16.44 56.45
C MET A 1 -25.78 -17.05 56.23
N LEU A 2 -25.52 -17.58 55.04
CA LEU A 2 -24.18 -17.96 54.58
C LEU A 2 -23.98 -17.21 53.27
N GLU A 3 -23.37 -16.03 53.37
CA GLU A 3 -23.06 -15.12 52.27
C GLU A 3 -22.28 -15.89 51.19
N HIS A 4 -22.87 -16.03 50.00
CA HIS A 4 -22.19 -16.52 48.82
C HIS A 4 -21.27 -15.40 48.32
N ASN A 5 -20.02 -15.40 48.79
CA ASN A 5 -19.00 -14.48 48.26
C ASN A 5 -18.66 -14.90 46.83
N GLY A 6 -19.33 -14.24 45.88
CA GLY A 6 -19.06 -14.31 44.47
C GLY A 6 -17.67 -13.79 44.13
N ILE A 7 -16.69 -14.69 44.13
CA ILE A 7 -15.42 -14.48 43.44
C ILE A 7 -15.59 -14.96 42.00
N SER A 8 -16.47 -14.28 41.26
CA SER A 8 -16.54 -14.34 39.80
C SER A 8 -16.31 -12.93 39.24
N GLN A 9 -15.25 -12.26 39.68
CA GLN A 9 -14.71 -11.15 38.90
C GLN A 9 -13.76 -11.72 37.85
N ALA A 10 -14.36 -11.99 36.70
CA ALA A 10 -13.79 -11.99 35.36
C ALA A 10 -12.25 -11.99 35.29
N TYR A 11 -11.67 -13.18 35.17
CA TYR A 11 -10.47 -13.31 34.35
C TYR A 11 -10.92 -12.94 32.93
N LYS A 12 -10.71 -11.69 32.53
CA LYS A 12 -10.73 -11.36 31.11
C LYS A 12 -9.66 -12.24 30.50
N ASP A 13 -10.05 -13.16 29.63
CA ASP A 13 -9.11 -13.95 28.85
C ASP A 13 -8.27 -12.97 28.02
N PHE A 14 -7.11 -12.57 28.56
CA PHE A 14 -6.15 -11.73 27.85
C PHE A 14 -5.67 -12.55 26.66
N THR A 15 -6.18 -12.20 25.48
CA THR A 15 -5.76 -12.87 24.26
C THR A 15 -4.31 -12.49 23.98
N GLN A 16 -3.55 -13.37 23.32
CA GLN A 16 -2.16 -13.10 22.91
C GLN A 16 -2.02 -11.73 22.21
N ALA A 17 -3.07 -11.28 21.51
CA ALA A 17 -3.14 -10.01 20.82
C ALA A 17 -3.02 -8.79 21.74
N ASP A 18 -3.47 -8.87 23.00
CA ASP A 18 -3.41 -7.78 23.99
C ASP A 18 -2.02 -7.59 24.59
N LEU A 19 -1.14 -8.58 24.45
CA LEU A 19 0.25 -8.56 24.92
C LEU A 19 1.26 -8.12 23.83
N VAL A 20 0.79 -7.92 22.60
CA VAL A 20 1.63 -7.46 21.50
C VAL A 20 1.82 -5.95 21.60
N ASP A 21 3.09 -5.51 21.63
CA ASP A 21 3.47 -4.11 21.57
C ASP A 21 2.65 -3.38 20.48
N PRO A 22 1.97 -2.26 20.80
CA PRO A 22 1.22 -1.48 19.83
C PRO A 22 1.99 -1.17 18.53
N ALA A 23 3.31 -0.99 18.61
CA ALA A 23 4.17 -0.79 17.45
C ALA A 23 4.24 -2.03 16.55
N VAL A 24 4.32 -3.22 17.15
CA VAL A 24 4.32 -4.51 16.42
C VAL A 24 2.96 -4.77 15.79
N ARG A 25 1.87 -4.43 16.48
CA ARG A 25 0.52 -4.55 15.93
C ARG A 25 0.33 -3.66 14.70
N ALA A 26 0.67 -2.37 14.81
CA ALA A 26 0.56 -1.43 13.69
C ALA A 26 1.45 -1.84 12.51
N PHE A 27 2.61 -2.41 12.78
CA PHE A 27 3.48 -2.96 11.73
C PHE A 27 2.84 -4.15 11.01
N GLU A 28 2.24 -5.10 11.74
CA GLU A 28 1.58 -6.25 11.12
C GLU A 28 0.32 -5.84 10.34
N GLU A 29 -0.46 -4.88 10.84
CA GLU A 29 -1.59 -4.28 10.12
C GLU A 29 -1.12 -3.66 8.80
N HIS A 30 -0.09 -2.82 8.82
CA HIS A 30 0.48 -2.22 7.62
C HIS A 30 1.06 -3.26 6.65
N ARG A 31 1.65 -4.34 7.17
CA ARG A 31 2.12 -5.48 6.35
C ARG A 31 0.97 -6.20 5.67
N GLN A 32 -0.13 -6.45 6.36
CA GLN A 32 -1.32 -7.09 5.80
C GLN A 32 -1.95 -6.22 4.71
N GLU A 33 -2.14 -4.93 4.97
CA GLU A 33 -2.63 -3.96 3.98
C GLU A 33 -1.76 -3.95 2.73
N PHE A 34 -0.43 -4.03 2.89
CA PHE A 34 0.50 -4.04 1.75
C PHE A 34 0.32 -5.29 0.88
N ILE A 35 0.17 -6.45 1.52
CA ILE A 35 -0.06 -7.73 0.82
C ILE A 35 -1.39 -7.71 0.06
N GLU A 36 -2.45 -7.18 0.69
CA GLU A 36 -3.77 -7.05 0.05
C GLU A 36 -3.71 -6.16 -1.18
N LEU A 37 -3.06 -5.00 -1.06
CA LEU A 37 -2.85 -4.07 -2.15
C LEU A 37 -2.07 -4.69 -3.32
N MET A 38 -1.00 -5.43 -3.03
CA MET A 38 -0.25 -6.19 -4.04
C MET A 38 -1.14 -7.22 -4.76
N ARG A 39 -2.04 -7.90 -4.03
CA ARG A 39 -3.00 -8.85 -4.62
C ARG A 39 -4.01 -8.14 -5.52
N GLU A 40 -4.55 -7.02 -5.09
CA GLU A 40 -5.50 -6.21 -5.87
C GLU A 40 -4.88 -5.72 -7.18
N ILE A 41 -3.66 -5.18 -7.13
CA ILE A 41 -2.95 -4.67 -8.31
C ILE A 41 -2.65 -5.81 -9.28
N ARG A 42 -2.14 -6.95 -8.80
CA ARG A 42 -1.89 -8.14 -9.64
C ARG A 42 -3.17 -8.64 -10.31
N LYS A 43 -4.30 -8.65 -9.59
CA LYS A 43 -5.59 -9.08 -10.15
C LYS A 43 -6.03 -8.20 -11.32
N LYS A 44 -5.79 -6.89 -11.24
CA LYS A 44 -6.09 -5.92 -12.31
C LYS A 44 -5.08 -6.00 -13.46
N ASN A 45 -3.81 -6.26 -13.15
CA ASN A 45 -2.71 -6.29 -14.10
C ASN A 45 -1.95 -7.63 -13.99
N PRO A 46 -2.45 -8.75 -14.56
CA PRO A 46 -1.83 -10.07 -14.38
C PRO A 46 -0.38 -10.18 -14.87
N LEU A 47 -0.01 -9.36 -15.86
CA LEU A 47 1.32 -9.36 -16.50
C LEU A 47 2.31 -8.37 -15.87
N ILE A 48 1.93 -7.67 -14.80
CA ILE A 48 2.80 -6.69 -14.15
C ILE A 48 4.07 -7.37 -13.59
N SER A 49 5.23 -6.76 -13.80
CA SER A 49 6.48 -7.25 -13.24
C SER A 49 6.47 -7.16 -11.71
N PRO A 50 7.16 -8.06 -10.97
CA PRO A 50 7.22 -8.01 -9.51
C PRO A 50 7.72 -6.67 -8.97
N THR A 51 8.72 -6.08 -9.64
CA THR A 51 9.30 -4.78 -9.26
C THR A 51 8.31 -3.64 -9.44
N GLU A 52 7.55 -3.64 -10.53
CA GLU A 52 6.56 -2.58 -10.78
C GLU A 52 5.33 -2.73 -9.87
N LEU A 53 4.93 -3.98 -9.60
CA LEU A 53 3.89 -4.30 -8.64
C LEU A 53 4.21 -3.74 -7.25
N GLN A 54 5.44 -3.97 -6.78
CA GLN A 54 5.91 -3.44 -5.50
C GLN A 54 5.86 -1.91 -5.46
N LYS A 55 6.39 -1.24 -6.49
CA LYS A 55 6.38 0.23 -6.56
C LYS A 55 4.98 0.82 -6.55
N GLN A 56 4.05 0.20 -7.27
CA GLN A 56 2.66 0.64 -7.31
C GLN A 56 1.99 0.46 -5.94
N ALA A 57 2.21 -0.68 -5.27
CA ALA A 57 1.71 -0.89 -3.92
C ALA A 57 2.32 0.08 -2.91
N GLU A 58 3.62 0.35 -2.97
CA GLU A 58 4.27 1.34 -2.09
C GLU A 58 3.68 2.74 -2.30
N TYR A 59 3.48 3.15 -3.54
CA TYR A 59 2.88 4.44 -3.86
C TYR A 59 1.42 4.55 -3.36
N GLU A 60 0.61 3.52 -3.59
CA GLU A 60 -0.78 3.45 -3.13
C GLU A 60 -0.86 3.46 -1.60
N MET A 61 0.00 2.70 -0.91
CA MET A 61 0.10 2.70 0.55
C MET A 61 0.41 4.09 1.09
N ILE A 62 1.44 4.73 0.55
CA ILE A 62 1.81 6.11 0.90
C ILE A 62 0.63 7.02 0.63
N THR A 63 -0.13 6.84 -0.45
CA THR A 63 -1.26 7.70 -0.84
C THR A 63 -2.51 7.52 0.01
N ARG A 64 -2.78 6.33 0.53
CA ARG A 64 -3.94 6.02 1.39
C ARG A 64 -3.75 6.46 2.84
N GLY A 65 -2.54 6.31 3.39
CA GLY A 65 -2.28 6.58 4.81
C GLY A 65 -2.36 8.06 5.22
N PRO A 66 -2.42 8.36 6.53
CA PRO A 66 -2.38 9.74 7.03
C PRO A 66 -1.06 10.42 6.63
N LYS A 67 -1.15 11.66 6.13
CA LYS A 67 0.01 12.44 5.69
C LYS A 67 0.47 13.39 6.78
N SER A 68 1.78 13.41 7.04
CA SER A 68 2.36 14.34 8.01
C SER A 68 2.54 15.75 7.42
N ARG A 69 2.76 16.75 8.29
CA ARG A 69 3.12 18.11 7.86
C ARG A 69 4.36 18.13 6.96
N ALA A 70 5.35 17.28 7.23
CA ALA A 70 6.56 17.19 6.43
C ALA A 70 6.26 16.76 4.99
N PHE A 71 5.35 15.80 4.79
CA PHE A 71 4.90 15.38 3.45
C PHE A 71 4.39 16.57 2.64
N TYR A 72 3.46 17.35 3.20
CA TYR A 72 2.90 18.49 2.49
C TYR A 72 3.91 19.61 2.24
N ARG A 73 4.84 19.86 3.17
CA ARG A 73 5.93 20.82 2.94
C ARG A 73 6.79 20.41 1.75
N VAL A 74 7.21 19.15 1.70
CA VAL A 74 7.99 18.62 0.57
C VAL A 74 7.21 18.72 -0.73
N GLN A 75 5.93 18.34 -0.73
CA GLN A 75 5.09 18.42 -1.93
C GLN A 75 4.84 19.86 -2.39
N ALA A 76 4.67 20.82 -1.46
CA ALA A 76 4.53 22.23 -1.80
C ALA A 76 5.78 22.77 -2.49
N THR A 77 6.97 22.53 -1.92
CA THR A 77 8.25 22.96 -2.53
C THR A 77 8.45 22.32 -3.90
N ARG A 78 8.15 21.03 -4.05
CA ARG A 78 8.21 20.35 -5.35
C ARG A 78 7.28 20.97 -6.38
N ARG A 79 6.07 21.35 -6.00
CA ARG A 79 5.13 22.03 -6.91
C ARG A 79 5.62 23.42 -7.31
N LEU A 80 6.16 24.20 -6.37
CA LEU A 80 6.71 25.53 -6.64
C LEU A 80 7.90 25.50 -7.62
N ILE A 81 8.73 24.47 -7.56
CA ILE A 81 9.89 24.29 -8.46
C ILE A 81 9.51 23.45 -9.70
N GLY A 82 8.22 23.18 -9.93
CA GLY A 82 7.74 22.47 -11.13
C GLY A 82 7.93 20.94 -11.13
N GLY A 83 8.45 20.35 -10.05
CA GLY A 83 8.63 18.89 -9.92
C GLY A 83 7.32 18.11 -9.82
N GLY A 84 6.30 18.65 -9.14
CA GLY A 84 5.00 17.97 -8.94
C GLY A 84 5.14 16.60 -8.26
N ASP A 85 4.24 15.65 -8.59
CA ASP A 85 4.32 14.27 -8.09
C ASP A 85 5.23 13.41 -8.97
N ILE A 86 6.48 13.27 -8.54
CA ILE A 86 7.53 12.56 -9.29
C ILE A 86 7.29 11.05 -9.29
N VAL A 87 6.75 10.50 -8.19
CA VAL A 87 6.57 9.04 -8.06
C VAL A 87 5.46 8.60 -8.99
N LYS A 88 4.33 9.30 -8.98
CA LYS A 88 3.23 9.05 -9.91
C LYS A 88 3.66 9.17 -11.37
N LYS A 89 4.34 10.27 -11.72
CA LYS A 89 4.86 10.49 -13.08
C LYS A 89 5.77 9.36 -13.56
N ARG A 90 6.61 8.80 -12.68
CA ARG A 90 7.50 7.69 -13.04
C ARG A 90 6.72 6.40 -13.30
N ILE A 91 5.78 6.06 -12.42
CA ILE A 91 4.92 4.87 -12.57
C ILE A 91 4.13 4.96 -13.88
N ASP A 92 3.45 6.09 -14.12
CA ASP A 92 2.66 6.30 -15.33
C ASP A 92 3.52 6.20 -16.60
N LYS A 93 4.74 6.75 -16.56
CA LYS A 93 5.69 6.67 -17.68
C LYS A 93 6.12 5.24 -17.99
N GLU A 94 6.47 4.44 -16.97
CA GLU A 94 6.86 3.05 -17.19
C GLU A 94 5.67 2.21 -17.69
N HIS A 95 4.47 2.43 -17.14
CA HIS A 95 3.26 1.75 -17.60
C HIS A 95 2.95 2.07 -19.08
N ASN A 96 2.99 3.34 -19.47
CA ASN A 96 2.72 3.75 -20.85
C ASN A 96 3.74 3.17 -21.83
N LYS A 97 5.03 3.14 -21.49
CA LYS A 97 6.05 2.48 -22.34
C LYS A 97 5.74 1.01 -22.60
N VAL A 98 5.24 0.28 -21.59
CA VAL A 98 4.87 -1.13 -21.75
C VAL A 98 3.66 -1.26 -22.68
N LEU A 99 2.66 -0.38 -22.55
CA LEU A 99 1.51 -0.36 -23.46
C LEU A 99 1.93 -0.05 -24.90
N ASP A 100 2.78 0.97 -25.09
CA ASP A 100 3.29 1.37 -26.39
C ASP A 100 4.08 0.24 -27.05
N ALA A 101 4.95 -0.44 -26.29
CA ALA A 101 5.71 -1.58 -26.77
C ALA A 101 4.80 -2.76 -27.17
N ASN A 102 3.76 -3.04 -26.37
CA ASN A 102 2.79 -4.08 -26.70
C ASN A 102 1.97 -3.72 -27.94
N PHE A 103 1.56 -2.46 -28.09
CA PHE A 103 0.87 -1.99 -29.28
C PHE A 103 1.72 -2.15 -30.54
N GLN A 104 3.00 -1.75 -30.47
CA GLN A 104 3.95 -1.90 -31.58
C GLN A 104 4.21 -3.37 -31.97
N MET A 105 4.19 -4.29 -30.99
CA MET A 105 4.32 -5.73 -31.25
C MET A 105 3.07 -6.34 -31.88
N ILE A 106 1.87 -5.84 -31.55
CA ILE A 106 0.59 -6.33 -32.07
C ILE A 106 0.26 -5.71 -33.42
N TRP A 107 0.66 -4.46 -33.64
CA TRP A 107 0.42 -3.71 -34.86
C TRP A 107 1.77 -3.36 -35.49
N ASN A 108 2.26 -4.24 -36.36
CA ASN A 108 3.40 -3.96 -37.21
C ASN A 108 2.90 -3.56 -38.61
N PRO A 109 3.24 -2.36 -39.12
CA PRO A 109 2.84 -1.92 -40.45
C PRO A 109 3.32 -2.83 -41.59
N GLU A 110 4.31 -3.69 -41.34
CA GLU A 110 4.85 -4.64 -42.32
C GLU A 110 4.18 -6.01 -42.30
N ASP A 111 3.21 -6.24 -41.41
CA ASP A 111 2.43 -7.49 -41.34
C ASP A 111 1.25 -7.52 -42.34
N PHE A 112 1.15 -6.52 -43.24
CA PHE A 112 0.14 -6.41 -44.32
C PHE A 112 0.76 -6.20 -45.69
#